data_AF-G7WNX6-F1
#
_entry.id   AF-G7WNX6-F1
#
_cell.length_a   1.000
_cell.length_b   1.000
_cell.length_c   1.000
_cell.angle_alpha   90.00
_cell.angle_beta   90.00
_cell.angle_gamma   90.00
#
_symmetry.space_group_name_H-M   'P 1'
#
loop_
_entity.id
_entity.type
_entity.pdbx_description
1 polymer ?
#
loop_
_entity_poly.entity_id
_entity_poly.type
_entity_poly.pdbx_seq_one_letter_code
_entity_poly.pdbx_strand_id
1 'polypeptide(L)'
;MRDEISVLVGGRAGDGIAEAGMVIARLYNQLGYCLYQYLDYPSLIRGGHNFAIVRAAGKKIGAHRDGVDYLLALNQDTIDRHLWRLNEGAVVIYDSDEVKAPPAGGAGLPLKSFAREAGAPPIARNVGLIGALSGAAGIEEEIVEKVLRKEIRKYIDENLEVARRGRAGIEERGDGRAERRSYPCCPVITGNELIGLGLLRGGLDAYVAYPMTPSSGVLHFLAGVAGEFSIKVVHPENEIAVILMAEGFAYAGKKTAVGTSGGGFCLMNEGMSLAGMAEIPLVVLVSQRAGPSTGVPTYTAQADLPFVMSAGQGEFPRLVIVPGDAEEAFFWSATALGLAWRYQIPVVLLSDKTLSESAYSFNIEEARDIPDIAPVLWDGEGDYQRYASPEDGISPLAFPPRAGAVVKANSYAHLPSGITTEEARAIERGQDKLLQKERRLAEELASLKTVKVYGDPGSSTAILCWGSNKGVSSEVGEELGLRVIAPVVVSPFPADRFKEALRGVERTISVETNSTGQLARLIRSYGFEADDLILKYDGRPFTVEGLMERLLEVAA
;
A
#
# COMPACT_ATOMS: atom_id res chain seq x y z
N MET A 1 -7.53 -14.06 -28.66
CA MET A 1 -7.51 -12.61 -28.35
C MET A 1 -7.18 -12.50 -26.87
N ARG A 2 -6.08 -11.84 -26.50
CA ARG A 2 -5.64 -11.77 -25.10
C ARG A 2 -6.49 -10.73 -24.35
N ASP A 3 -7.01 -11.11 -23.18
CA ASP A 3 -7.85 -10.25 -22.32
C ASP A 3 -7.01 -9.28 -21.45
N GLU A 4 -5.69 -9.41 -21.55
CA GLU A 4 -4.72 -8.65 -20.77
C GLU A 4 -3.42 -8.44 -21.54
N ILE A 5 -2.67 -7.42 -21.14
CA ILE A 5 -1.39 -7.04 -21.72
C ILE A 5 -0.41 -6.73 -20.58
N SER A 6 0.81 -7.25 -20.66
CA SER A 6 1.90 -6.99 -19.73
C SER A 6 3.10 -6.37 -20.42
N VAL A 7 3.58 -5.23 -19.91
CA VAL A 7 4.70 -4.47 -20.44
C VAL A 7 5.78 -4.33 -19.38
N LEU A 8 6.99 -4.80 -19.67
CA LEU A 8 8.17 -4.51 -18.85
C LEU A 8 8.96 -3.37 -19.49
N VAL A 9 9.31 -2.36 -18.69
CA VAL A 9 10.29 -1.33 -19.05
C VAL A 9 11.46 -1.37 -18.08
N GLY A 10 12.67 -1.43 -18.59
CA GLY A 10 13.89 -1.56 -17.79
C GLY A 10 15.02 -0.63 -18.24
N GLY A 11 15.89 -0.30 -17.29
CA GLY A 11 17.06 0.56 -17.52
C GLY A 11 17.86 0.81 -16.25
N ARG A 12 18.75 1.79 -16.29
CA ARG A 12 19.58 2.16 -15.12
C ARG A 12 18.82 3.11 -14.21
N ALA A 13 19.18 3.15 -12.93
CA ALA A 13 18.72 4.22 -12.05
C ALA A 13 19.08 5.59 -12.65
N GLY A 14 18.08 6.44 -12.86
CA GLY A 14 18.19 7.73 -13.55
C GLY A 14 17.57 7.77 -14.95
N ASP A 15 17.27 6.62 -15.57
CA ASP A 15 16.64 6.56 -16.90
C ASP A 15 15.12 6.81 -16.88
N GLY A 16 14.54 7.18 -15.73
CA GLY A 16 13.11 7.51 -15.62
C GLY A 16 12.17 6.31 -15.74
N ILE A 17 12.59 5.12 -15.29
CA ILE A 17 11.84 3.86 -15.43
C ILE A 17 10.50 3.86 -14.69
N ALA A 18 10.46 4.35 -13.45
CA ALA A 18 9.22 4.41 -12.67
C ALA A 18 8.16 5.30 -13.36
N GLU A 19 8.58 6.47 -13.84
CA GLU A 19 7.72 7.40 -14.59
C GLU A 19 7.30 6.82 -15.94
N ALA A 20 8.21 6.15 -16.66
CA ALA A 20 7.87 5.46 -17.90
C ALA A 20 6.78 4.40 -17.68
N GLY A 21 6.87 3.62 -16.59
CA GLY A 21 5.82 2.71 -16.17
C GLY A 21 4.48 3.41 -15.93
N MET A 22 4.48 4.55 -15.22
CA MET A 22 3.26 5.33 -14.98
C MET A 22 2.64 5.87 -16.27
N VAL A 23 3.46 6.35 -17.21
CA VAL A 23 2.99 6.81 -18.52
C VAL A 23 2.39 5.64 -19.31
N ILE A 24 3.05 4.49 -19.36
CA ILE A 24 2.53 3.28 -20.01
C ILE A 24 1.20 2.87 -19.40
N ALA A 25 1.10 2.85 -18.06
CA ALA A 25 -0.15 2.57 -17.37
C ALA A 25 -1.25 3.56 -17.80
N ARG A 26 -0.97 4.86 -17.81
CA ARG A 26 -1.94 5.89 -18.22
C ARG A 26 -2.37 5.78 -19.69
N LEU A 27 -1.53 5.27 -20.60
CA LEU A 27 -1.95 4.99 -21.98
C LEU A 27 -3.03 3.91 -22.01
N TYR A 28 -2.81 2.77 -21.37
CA TYR A 28 -3.81 1.70 -21.29
C TYR A 28 -5.05 2.13 -20.50
N ASN A 29 -4.92 3.01 -19.51
CA ASN A 29 -6.07 3.58 -18.81
C ASN A 29 -7.00 4.35 -19.77
N GLN A 30 -6.45 5.14 -20.70
CA GLN A 30 -7.25 5.86 -21.71
C GLN A 30 -7.99 4.91 -22.66
N LEU A 31 -7.53 3.66 -22.78
CA LEU A 31 -8.17 2.61 -23.56
C LEU A 31 -9.18 1.79 -22.75
N GLY A 32 -9.41 2.12 -21.48
CA GLY A 32 -10.42 1.47 -20.65
C GLY A 32 -9.96 0.16 -20.00
N TYR A 33 -8.67 0.03 -19.66
CA TYR A 33 -8.14 -1.09 -18.88
C TYR A 33 -8.05 -0.77 -17.39
N CYS A 34 -8.19 -1.80 -16.55
CA CYS A 34 -7.73 -1.78 -15.16
C CYS A 34 -6.23 -2.07 -15.12
N LEU A 35 -5.50 -1.42 -14.22
CA LEU A 35 -4.04 -1.42 -14.22
C LEU A 35 -3.46 -1.80 -12.88
N TYR A 36 -2.34 -2.51 -12.96
CA TYR A 36 -1.42 -2.75 -11.85
C TYR A 36 0.02 -2.53 -12.33
N GLN A 37 0.77 -1.69 -11.62
CA GLN A 37 2.19 -1.49 -11.87
C GLN A 37 3.03 -2.00 -10.70
N TYR A 38 3.88 -2.99 -10.95
CA TYR A 38 4.95 -3.39 -10.05
C TYR A 38 6.23 -2.62 -10.37
N LEU A 39 6.94 -2.17 -9.34
CA LEU A 39 8.21 -1.46 -9.46
C LEU A 39 9.32 -2.21 -8.72
N ASP A 40 10.45 -2.46 -9.36
CA ASP A 40 11.63 -3.11 -8.78
C ASP A 40 12.87 -2.23 -8.97
N TYR A 41 13.55 -1.95 -7.87
CA TYR A 41 14.79 -1.18 -7.88
C TYR A 41 15.68 -1.60 -6.71
N PRO A 42 17.01 -1.57 -6.88
CA PRO A 42 17.95 -1.77 -5.78
C PRO A 42 18.04 -0.50 -4.93
N SER A 43 18.56 -0.63 -3.72
CA SER A 43 18.87 0.50 -2.83
C SER A 43 20.12 1.28 -3.30
N LEU A 44 20.10 1.78 -4.54
CA LEU A 44 21.18 2.54 -5.17
C LEU A 44 20.62 3.82 -5.82
N ILE A 45 21.29 4.95 -5.58
CA ILE A 45 20.88 6.26 -6.15
C ILE A 45 21.28 6.36 -7.64
N ARG A 46 22.41 5.75 -8.03
CA ARG A 46 22.90 5.71 -9.42
C ARG A 46 23.45 4.34 -9.74
N GLY A 47 23.25 3.90 -10.98
CA GLY A 47 23.61 2.55 -11.41
C GLY A 47 22.61 1.50 -10.95
N GLY A 48 22.95 0.22 -11.15
CA GLY A 48 22.01 -0.87 -10.95
C GLY A 48 20.96 -0.96 -12.05
N HIS A 49 20.04 -1.89 -11.87
CA HIS A 49 18.98 -2.21 -12.81
C HIS A 49 17.63 -1.99 -12.16
N ASN A 50 16.83 -1.12 -12.78
CA ASN A 50 15.48 -0.81 -12.34
C ASN A 50 14.54 -1.28 -13.43
N PHE A 51 13.40 -1.85 -13.04
CA PHE A 51 12.34 -2.16 -13.98
C PHE A 51 10.97 -1.91 -13.39
N ALA A 52 10.01 -1.63 -14.26
CA ALA A 52 8.60 -1.62 -13.93
C ALA A 52 7.87 -2.63 -14.82
N ILE A 53 6.91 -3.35 -14.26
CA ILE A 53 5.98 -4.20 -15.00
C ILE A 53 4.61 -3.56 -14.88
N VAL A 54 4.02 -3.18 -16.01
CA VAL A 54 2.66 -2.67 -16.10
C VAL A 54 1.79 -3.77 -16.69
N ARG A 55 0.81 -4.23 -15.91
CA ARG A 55 -0.23 -5.14 -16.36
C ARG A 55 -1.52 -4.36 -16.54
N ALA A 56 -2.17 -4.56 -17.69
CA ALA A 56 -3.43 -3.95 -18.08
C ALA A 56 -4.43 -5.07 -18.41
N ALA A 57 -5.60 -5.10 -17.76
CA ALA A 57 -6.62 -6.13 -17.98
C ALA A 57 -8.03 -5.53 -18.12
N GLY A 58 -8.93 -6.28 -18.78
CA GLY A 58 -10.35 -5.91 -18.87
C GLY A 58 -11.11 -6.00 -17.54
N LYS A 59 -10.52 -6.64 -16.53
CA LYS A 59 -11.07 -6.85 -15.18
C LYS A 59 -10.13 -6.31 -14.10
N LYS A 60 -10.63 -6.21 -12.86
CA LYS A 60 -9.83 -5.80 -11.71
C LYS A 60 -8.70 -6.80 -11.46
N ILE A 61 -7.48 -6.28 -11.33
CA ILE A 61 -6.24 -7.04 -11.10
C ILE A 61 -5.42 -6.37 -9.99
N GLY A 62 -4.54 -7.13 -9.34
CA GLY A 62 -3.74 -6.64 -8.20
C GLY A 62 -2.36 -7.30 -8.06
N ALA A 63 -1.88 -7.94 -9.11
CA ALA A 63 -0.61 -8.64 -9.15
C ALA A 63 0.02 -8.54 -10.55
N HIS A 64 1.30 -8.86 -10.63
CA HIS A 64 2.00 -9.00 -11.90
C HIS A 64 2.09 -10.47 -12.29
N ARG A 65 2.20 -10.71 -13.60
CA ARG A 65 2.53 -12.02 -14.17
C ARG A 65 4.03 -12.15 -14.39
N ASP A 66 4.50 -13.39 -14.52
CA ASP A 66 5.89 -13.61 -14.92
C ASP A 66 6.14 -13.26 -16.37
N GLY A 67 5.19 -13.63 -17.23
CA GLY A 67 5.21 -13.39 -18.67
C GLY A 67 4.88 -11.95 -19.07
N VAL A 68 5.54 -11.44 -20.11
CA VAL A 68 5.34 -10.10 -20.67
C VAL A 68 5.17 -10.15 -22.18
N ASP A 69 4.29 -9.29 -22.69
CA ASP A 69 3.99 -9.14 -24.12
C ASP A 69 4.90 -8.12 -24.78
N TYR A 70 5.41 -7.16 -24.00
CA TYR A 70 6.38 -6.18 -24.46
C TYR A 70 7.54 -6.06 -23.48
N LEU A 71 8.77 -6.11 -24.00
CA LEU A 71 10.00 -5.86 -23.26
C LEU A 71 10.70 -4.63 -23.82
N LEU A 72 10.74 -3.56 -23.05
CA LEU A 72 11.30 -2.26 -23.41
C LEU A 72 12.63 -2.06 -22.67
N ALA A 73 13.74 -2.01 -23.40
CA ALA A 73 15.09 -2.03 -22.81
C ALA A 73 15.91 -0.77 -23.15
N LEU A 74 16.26 0.01 -22.12
CA LEU A 74 17.21 1.14 -22.23
C LEU A 74 18.66 0.74 -21.99
N ASN A 75 18.91 -0.47 -21.49
CA ASN A 75 20.25 -0.99 -21.24
C ASN A 75 20.33 -2.50 -21.52
N GLN A 76 21.56 -3.00 -21.67
CA GLN A 76 21.80 -4.43 -21.91
C GLN A 76 21.31 -5.30 -20.74
N ASP A 77 21.42 -4.83 -19.50
CA ASP A 77 21.03 -5.58 -18.30
C ASP A 77 19.52 -5.92 -18.29
N THR A 78 18.69 -5.08 -18.90
CA THR A 78 17.26 -5.37 -19.09
C THR A 78 17.05 -6.61 -19.95
N ILE A 79 17.78 -6.72 -21.06
CA ILE A 79 17.70 -7.87 -21.95
C ILE A 79 18.20 -9.12 -21.21
N ASP A 80 19.41 -9.04 -20.66
CA ASP A 80 20.09 -10.19 -20.06
C ASP A 80 19.27 -10.80 -18.90
N ARG A 81 18.53 -9.99 -18.15
CA ARG A 81 17.73 -10.44 -16.99
C ARG A 81 16.30 -10.86 -17.30
N HIS A 82 15.70 -10.34 -18.39
CA HIS A 82 14.25 -10.46 -18.59
C HIS A 82 13.84 -11.15 -19.88
N LEU A 83 14.77 -11.57 -20.74
CA LEU A 83 14.42 -12.34 -21.95
C LEU A 83 13.61 -13.60 -21.66
N TRP A 84 13.81 -14.26 -20.52
CA TRP A 84 13.06 -15.45 -20.13
C TRP A 84 11.56 -15.17 -19.85
N ARG A 85 11.19 -13.91 -19.67
CA ARG A 85 9.81 -13.48 -19.38
C ARG A 85 8.96 -13.33 -20.63
N LEU A 86 9.50 -13.50 -21.83
CA LEU A 86 8.74 -13.24 -23.06
C LEU A 86 7.64 -14.28 -23.26
N ASN A 87 6.41 -13.81 -23.38
CA ASN A 87 5.30 -14.63 -23.86
C ASN A 87 5.52 -15.02 -25.33
N GLU A 88 4.82 -16.05 -25.79
CA GLU A 88 4.74 -16.32 -27.23
C GLU A 88 4.16 -15.09 -27.95
N GLY A 89 4.77 -14.69 -29.08
CA GLY A 89 4.39 -13.50 -29.83
C GLY A 89 4.78 -12.16 -29.19
N ALA A 90 5.57 -12.16 -28.10
CA ALA A 90 6.02 -10.94 -27.43
C ALA A 90 7.00 -10.11 -28.29
N VAL A 91 7.01 -8.79 -28.06
CA VAL A 91 7.82 -7.83 -28.81
C VAL A 91 8.91 -7.24 -27.93
N VAL A 92 10.16 -7.36 -28.38
CA VAL A 92 11.29 -6.67 -27.76
C VAL A 92 11.58 -5.37 -28.50
N ILE A 93 11.65 -4.26 -27.76
CA ILE A 93 12.04 -2.94 -28.26
C ILE A 93 13.22 -2.45 -27.41
N TYR A 94 14.31 -2.03 -28.04
CA TYR A 94 15.51 -1.65 -27.31
C TYR A 94 16.22 -0.45 -27.92
N ASP A 95 16.99 0.26 -27.09
CA ASP A 95 17.86 1.33 -27.52
C ASP A 95 19.12 0.78 -28.22
N SER A 96 19.15 0.78 -29.55
CA SER A 96 20.28 0.23 -30.32
C SER A 96 21.58 1.00 -30.14
N ASP A 97 21.54 2.21 -29.58
CA ASP A 97 22.75 2.98 -29.25
C ASP A 97 23.47 2.44 -28.00
N GLU A 98 22.76 1.69 -27.14
CA GLU A 98 23.26 1.23 -25.83
C GLU A 98 23.10 -0.29 -25.62
N VAL A 99 22.32 -0.98 -26.45
CA VAL A 99 21.93 -2.38 -26.30
C VAL A 99 22.23 -3.16 -27.56
N LYS A 100 22.86 -4.33 -27.40
CA LYS A 100 23.12 -5.27 -28.49
C LYS A 100 21.84 -5.99 -28.87
N ALA A 101 21.72 -6.35 -30.14
CA ALA A 101 20.57 -7.09 -30.63
C ALA A 101 20.34 -8.38 -29.79
N PRO A 102 19.15 -8.57 -29.22
CA PRO A 102 18.84 -9.74 -28.41
C PRO A 102 18.76 -11.01 -29.27
N PRO A 103 19.14 -12.19 -28.74
CA PRO A 103 19.04 -13.46 -29.47
C PRO A 103 17.62 -13.81 -29.96
N ALA A 104 16.60 -13.38 -29.20
CA ALA A 104 15.19 -13.59 -29.55
C ALA A 104 14.70 -12.70 -30.72
N GLY A 105 15.56 -11.80 -31.24
CA GLY A 105 15.14 -10.75 -32.16
C GLY A 105 14.42 -9.59 -31.45
N GLY A 106 14.25 -8.47 -32.15
CA GLY A 106 13.61 -7.26 -31.60
C GLY A 106 13.73 -6.07 -32.55
N ALA A 107 13.13 -4.93 -32.18
CA ALA A 107 13.40 -3.65 -32.86
C ALA A 107 14.43 -2.86 -32.06
N GLY A 108 15.59 -2.66 -32.66
CA GLY A 108 16.56 -1.69 -32.21
C GLY A 108 16.23 -0.32 -32.78
N LEU A 109 16.11 0.67 -31.91
CA LEU A 109 15.91 2.08 -32.28
C LEU A 109 17.04 2.91 -31.69
N PRO A 110 17.63 3.87 -32.42
CA PRO A 110 18.73 4.69 -31.90
C PRO A 110 18.16 5.83 -31.03
N LEU A 111 17.64 5.47 -29.84
CA LEU A 111 16.84 6.37 -29.02
C LEU A 111 17.67 7.51 -28.42
N LYS A 112 18.94 7.24 -28.11
CA LYS A 112 19.88 8.28 -27.66
C LYS A 112 20.13 9.29 -28.77
N SER A 113 20.24 8.83 -30.01
CA SER A 113 20.36 9.68 -31.20
C SER A 113 19.09 10.49 -31.44
N PHE A 114 17.90 9.88 -31.33
CA PHE A 114 16.62 10.57 -31.42
C PHE A 114 16.49 11.69 -30.38
N ALA A 115 16.81 11.43 -29.12
CA ALA A 115 16.77 12.45 -28.07
C ALA A 115 17.73 13.61 -28.35
N ARG A 116 18.96 13.31 -28.77
CA ARG A 116 19.97 14.33 -29.11
C ARG A 116 19.53 15.21 -30.27
N GLU A 117 18.99 14.62 -31.33
CA GLU A 117 18.57 15.34 -32.53
C GLU A 117 17.31 16.19 -32.32
N ALA A 118 16.42 15.75 -31.43
CA ALA A 118 15.25 16.51 -31.00
C ALA A 118 15.59 17.63 -29.99
N GLY A 119 16.84 17.71 -29.51
CA GLY A 119 17.23 18.63 -28.43
C GLY A 119 16.64 18.26 -27.06
N ALA A 120 16.13 17.03 -26.91
CA ALA A 120 15.51 16.54 -25.70
C ALA A 120 16.57 16.12 -24.66
N PRO A 121 16.25 16.16 -23.35
CA PRO A 121 17.15 15.65 -22.32
C PRO A 121 17.39 14.13 -22.51
N PRO A 122 18.55 13.58 -22.09
CA PRO A 122 18.87 12.15 -22.26
C PRO A 122 17.82 11.19 -21.71
N ILE A 123 17.08 11.59 -20.67
CA ILE A 123 16.00 10.79 -20.09
C ILE A 123 14.86 10.50 -21.09
N ALA A 124 14.65 11.38 -22.09
CA ALA A 124 13.60 11.26 -23.11
C ALA A 124 13.72 10.00 -24.00
N ARG A 125 14.83 9.26 -23.91
CA ARG A 125 14.96 7.91 -24.47
C ARG A 125 13.81 7.00 -24.02
N ASN A 126 13.35 7.14 -22.77
CA ASN A 126 12.21 6.39 -22.26
C ASN A 126 10.91 6.74 -23.01
N VAL A 127 10.70 8.00 -23.39
CA VAL A 127 9.58 8.47 -24.20
C VAL A 127 9.68 7.90 -25.62
N GLY A 128 10.89 7.76 -26.16
CA GLY A 128 11.11 7.07 -27.43
C GLY A 128 10.66 5.59 -27.39
N LEU A 129 10.97 4.86 -26.31
CA LEU A 129 10.44 3.50 -26.09
C LEU A 129 8.91 3.49 -26.01
N ILE A 130 8.31 4.46 -25.34
CA ILE A 130 6.84 4.58 -25.20
C ILE A 130 6.21 4.87 -26.56
N GLY A 131 6.80 5.74 -27.37
CA GLY A 131 6.38 5.98 -28.74
C GLY A 131 6.43 4.71 -29.59
N ALA A 132 7.53 3.96 -29.49
CA ALA A 132 7.67 2.68 -30.17
C ALA A 132 6.66 1.62 -29.68
N LEU A 133 6.45 1.51 -28.37
CA LEU A 133 5.39 0.67 -27.80
C LEU A 133 4.04 1.05 -28.40
N SER A 134 3.71 2.34 -28.48
CA SER A 134 2.43 2.80 -29.02
C SER A 134 2.23 2.39 -30.48
N GLY A 135 3.29 2.44 -31.30
CA GLY A 135 3.24 1.98 -32.69
C GLY A 135 3.07 0.47 -32.79
N ALA A 136 3.83 -0.29 -32.00
CA ALA A 136 3.75 -1.75 -31.99
C ALA A 136 2.39 -2.27 -31.49
N ALA A 137 1.83 -1.63 -30.45
CA ALA A 137 0.56 -2.00 -29.83
C ALA A 137 -0.66 -1.38 -30.52
N GLY A 138 -0.49 -0.50 -31.51
CA GLY A 138 -1.60 0.13 -32.24
C GLY A 138 -2.35 1.21 -31.45
N ILE A 139 -1.74 1.80 -30.41
CA ILE A 139 -2.35 2.88 -29.61
C ILE A 139 -2.39 4.16 -30.44
N GLU A 140 -3.51 4.89 -30.46
CA GLU A 140 -3.67 6.11 -31.28
C GLU A 140 -2.69 7.23 -30.86
N GLU A 141 -2.16 7.98 -31.83
CA GLU A 141 -1.18 9.06 -31.56
C GLU A 141 -1.79 10.17 -30.69
N GLU A 142 -3.08 10.47 -30.85
CA GLU A 142 -3.76 11.47 -30.04
C GLU A 142 -3.79 11.09 -28.54
N ILE A 143 -3.89 9.79 -28.23
CA ILE A 143 -3.84 9.31 -26.84
C ILE A 143 -2.45 9.51 -26.26
N VAL A 144 -1.42 9.15 -27.04
CA VAL A 144 -0.02 9.31 -26.63
C VAL A 144 0.30 10.77 -26.35
N GLU A 145 -0.06 11.67 -27.27
CA GLU A 145 0.16 13.10 -27.10
C GLU A 145 -0.58 13.64 -25.88
N LYS A 146 -1.85 13.26 -25.69
CA LYS A 146 -2.66 13.68 -24.54
C LYS A 146 -2.02 13.27 -23.22
N VAL A 147 -1.55 12.02 -23.10
CA VAL A 147 -0.93 11.53 -21.87
C VAL A 147 0.41 12.23 -21.63
N LEU A 148 1.29 12.30 -22.64
CA LEU A 148 2.60 12.94 -22.50
C LEU A 148 2.49 14.42 -22.12
N ARG A 149 1.54 15.18 -22.70
CA ARG A 149 1.31 16.58 -22.33
C ARG A 149 0.85 16.78 -20.89
N LYS A 150 0.15 15.79 -20.32
CA LYS A 150 -0.29 15.83 -18.93
C LYS A 150 0.86 15.57 -17.96
N GLU A 151 1.73 14.63 -18.29
CA GLU A 151 2.77 14.15 -17.37
C GLU A 151 4.10 14.90 -17.49
N ILE A 152 4.46 15.33 -18.69
CA ILE A 152 5.73 16.00 -18.96
C ILE A 152 5.50 17.51 -19.05
N ARG A 153 5.94 18.24 -18.02
CA ARG A 153 5.81 19.71 -17.95
C ARG A 153 6.94 20.48 -18.65
N LYS A 154 8.12 19.88 -18.79
CA LYS A 154 9.32 20.52 -19.36
C LYS A 154 9.78 19.77 -20.60
N TYR A 155 10.23 20.51 -21.62
CA TYR A 155 10.68 19.95 -22.91
C TYR A 155 9.60 19.10 -23.60
N ILE A 156 8.32 19.49 -23.48
CA ILE A 156 7.21 18.65 -23.94
C ILE A 156 7.25 18.45 -25.46
N ASP A 157 7.50 19.49 -26.24
CA ASP A 157 7.49 19.39 -27.70
C ASP A 157 8.67 18.55 -28.20
N GLU A 158 9.83 18.65 -27.55
CA GLU A 158 10.99 17.80 -27.82
C GLU A 158 10.73 16.34 -27.44
N ASN A 159 10.06 16.08 -26.31
CA ASN A 159 9.66 14.72 -25.92
C ASN A 159 8.61 14.12 -26.88
N LEU A 160 7.65 14.93 -27.35
CA LEU A 160 6.68 14.49 -28.37
C LEU A 160 7.36 14.13 -29.69
N GLU A 161 8.36 14.91 -30.11
CA GLU A 161 9.16 14.58 -31.29
C GLU A 161 9.92 13.25 -31.10
N VAL A 162 10.53 13.02 -29.94
CA VAL A 162 11.17 11.73 -29.63
C VAL A 162 10.16 10.57 -29.64
N ALA A 163 8.95 10.77 -29.12
CA ALA A 163 7.88 9.76 -29.18
C ALA A 163 7.49 9.45 -30.63
N ARG A 164 7.30 10.46 -31.48
CA ARG A 164 6.95 10.28 -32.90
C ARG A 164 8.02 9.51 -33.66
N ARG A 165 9.30 9.83 -33.44
CA ARG A 165 10.42 9.09 -34.03
C ARG A 165 10.46 7.64 -33.57
N GLY A 166 10.22 7.40 -32.28
CA GLY A 166 10.07 6.05 -31.72
C GLY A 166 8.95 5.27 -32.40
N ARG A 167 7.78 5.89 -32.57
CA ARG A 167 6.61 5.30 -33.24
C ARG A 167 6.89 4.99 -34.71
N ALA A 168 7.49 5.92 -35.45
CA ALA A 168 7.78 5.74 -36.88
C ALA A 168 8.84 4.67 -37.15
N GLY A 169 9.71 4.38 -36.17
CA GLY A 169 10.75 3.35 -36.29
C GLY A 169 10.25 1.91 -36.14
N ILE A 170 8.96 1.70 -35.89
CA ILE A 170 8.39 0.37 -35.66
C ILE A 170 7.04 0.22 -36.34
N GLU A 171 6.88 -0.88 -37.07
CA GLU A 171 5.59 -1.28 -37.61
C GLU A 171 4.76 -1.98 -36.53
N GLU A 172 3.44 -1.93 -36.68
CA GLU A 172 2.51 -2.66 -35.82
C GLU A 172 2.80 -4.16 -35.88
N ARG A 173 3.07 -4.78 -34.73
CA ARG A 173 3.51 -6.18 -34.66
C ARG A 173 3.34 -6.77 -33.27
N GLY A 174 3.29 -8.10 -33.22
CA GLY A 174 3.07 -8.87 -32.01
C GLY A 174 1.59 -9.11 -31.71
N ASP A 175 1.34 -10.07 -30.81
CA ASP A 175 -0.02 -10.49 -30.46
C ASP A 175 -0.68 -9.62 -29.37
N GLY A 176 0.08 -8.68 -28.78
CA GLY A 176 -0.34 -7.79 -27.69
C GLY A 176 -1.03 -6.50 -28.13
N ARG A 177 -1.78 -6.51 -29.24
CA ARG A 177 -2.47 -5.30 -29.73
C ARG A 177 -3.41 -4.73 -28.66
N ALA A 178 -3.33 -3.41 -28.48
CA ALA A 178 -4.15 -2.69 -27.53
C ALA A 178 -5.54 -2.43 -28.12
N GLU A 179 -6.55 -3.15 -27.62
CA GLU A 179 -7.95 -2.91 -27.98
C GLU A 179 -8.63 -1.98 -26.98
N ARG A 180 -9.66 -1.25 -27.41
CA ARG A 180 -10.50 -0.51 -26.46
C ARG A 180 -11.31 -1.48 -25.60
N ARG A 181 -11.32 -1.21 -24.30
CA ARG A 181 -12.04 -1.96 -23.25
C ARG A 181 -13.04 -1.03 -22.54
N SER A 182 -13.83 -1.62 -21.66
CA SER A 182 -14.94 -0.94 -20.97
C SER A 182 -14.69 -0.69 -19.48
N TYR A 183 -13.51 -0.99 -18.95
CA TYR A 183 -13.20 -0.66 -17.56
C TYR A 183 -13.19 0.87 -17.40
N PRO A 184 -13.74 1.42 -16.30
CA PRO A 184 -13.77 2.86 -16.09
C PRO A 184 -12.37 3.48 -16.15
N CYS A 185 -12.26 4.66 -16.79
CA CYS A 185 -11.02 5.43 -16.81
C CYS A 185 -10.77 6.04 -15.43
N CYS A 186 -10.13 5.27 -14.56
CA CYS A 186 -9.84 5.60 -13.17
C CYS A 186 -8.54 6.41 -13.04
N PRO A 187 -8.36 7.24 -12.00
CA PRO A 187 -7.03 7.76 -11.66
C PRO A 187 -6.01 6.62 -11.49
N VAL A 188 -4.84 6.77 -12.11
CA VAL A 188 -3.68 5.89 -11.88
C VAL A 188 -2.83 6.51 -10.80
N ILE A 189 -2.75 5.84 -9.65
CA ILE A 189 -2.23 6.41 -8.41
C ILE A 189 -1.53 5.34 -7.57
N THR A 190 -0.51 5.72 -6.82
CA THR A 190 0.24 4.79 -5.96
C THR A 190 -0.48 4.51 -4.65
N GLY A 191 -0.18 3.37 -4.01
CA GLY A 191 -0.74 3.05 -2.69
C GLY A 191 -0.40 4.08 -1.61
N ASN A 192 0.81 4.64 -1.63
CA ASN A 192 1.22 5.71 -0.71
C ASN A 192 0.36 6.98 -0.89
N GLU A 193 0.12 7.40 -2.14
CA GLU A 193 -0.76 8.55 -2.41
C GLU A 193 -2.19 8.26 -1.97
N LEU A 194 -2.69 7.03 -2.16
CA LEU A 194 -4.02 6.62 -1.69
C LEU A 194 -4.16 6.61 -0.17
N ILE A 195 -3.13 6.15 0.55
CA ILE A 195 -3.08 6.24 2.01
C ILE A 195 -3.13 7.72 2.43
N GLY A 196 -2.32 8.58 1.80
CA GLY A 196 -2.34 10.02 2.05
C GLY A 196 -3.71 10.66 1.79
N LEU A 197 -4.34 10.35 0.65
CA LEU A 197 -5.69 10.82 0.31
C LEU A 197 -6.75 10.29 1.28
N GLY A 198 -6.64 9.04 1.72
CA GLY A 198 -7.54 8.46 2.72
C GLY A 198 -7.40 9.17 4.06
N LEU A 199 -6.19 9.45 4.52
CA LEU A 199 -5.96 10.25 5.74
C LEU A 199 -6.56 11.64 5.61
N LEU A 200 -6.34 12.33 4.48
CA LEU A 200 -6.97 13.64 4.20
C LEU A 200 -8.50 13.55 4.27
N ARG A 201 -9.08 12.50 3.68
CA ARG A 201 -10.53 12.25 3.72
C ARG A 201 -11.04 12.00 5.14
N GLY A 202 -10.25 11.37 6.00
CA GLY A 202 -10.53 11.18 7.43
C GLY A 202 -10.37 12.46 8.29
N GLY A 203 -9.97 13.57 7.67
CA GLY A 203 -9.82 14.87 8.32
C GLY A 203 -8.46 15.08 8.99
N LEU A 204 -7.38 14.53 8.41
CA LEU A 204 -6.01 14.75 8.88
C LEU A 204 -5.69 16.25 9.02
N ASP A 205 -5.17 16.66 10.16
CA ASP A 205 -4.65 18.01 10.41
C ASP A 205 -3.12 18.07 10.28
N ALA A 206 -2.42 17.01 10.73
CA ALA A 206 -0.97 16.98 10.78
C ALA A 206 -0.41 15.61 10.38
N TYR A 207 0.66 15.61 9.59
CA TYR A 207 1.46 14.43 9.26
C TYR A 207 2.90 14.64 9.69
N VAL A 208 3.43 13.74 10.51
CA VAL A 208 4.83 13.79 10.98
C VAL A 208 5.55 12.54 10.52
N ALA A 209 6.68 12.68 9.82
CA ALA A 209 7.43 11.51 9.36
C ALA A 209 8.92 11.81 9.17
N TYR A 210 9.74 10.83 9.52
CA TYR A 210 11.14 10.75 9.11
C TYR A 210 11.22 9.86 7.85
N PRO A 211 11.91 10.28 6.77
CA PRO A 211 11.99 9.52 5.54
C PRO A 211 12.52 8.11 5.76
N MET A 212 11.69 7.11 5.47
CA MET A 212 12.02 5.70 5.51
C MET A 212 11.33 4.99 4.34
N THR A 213 12.10 4.40 3.42
CA THR A 213 11.51 3.57 2.36
C THR A 213 10.78 2.38 2.98
N PRO A 214 9.56 2.03 2.54
CA PRO A 214 8.79 2.59 1.42
C PRO A 214 7.70 3.63 1.80
N SER A 215 7.64 4.12 3.04
CA SER A 215 6.59 5.05 3.49
C SER A 215 6.84 6.52 3.10
N SER A 216 8.06 6.89 2.71
CA SER A 216 8.43 8.27 2.31
C SER A 216 7.54 8.85 1.21
N GLY A 217 6.95 8.03 0.34
CA GLY A 217 6.02 8.50 -0.70
C GLY A 217 4.82 9.27 -0.12
N VAL A 218 4.33 8.88 1.06
CA VAL A 218 3.24 9.58 1.74
C VAL A 218 3.68 10.97 2.19
N LEU A 219 4.90 11.11 2.74
CA LEU A 219 5.47 12.38 3.15
C LEU A 219 5.59 13.34 1.95
N HIS A 220 6.13 12.86 0.82
CA HIS A 220 6.27 13.66 -0.38
C HIS A 220 4.92 14.11 -0.95
N PHE A 221 3.95 13.20 -1.03
CA PHE A 221 2.61 13.51 -1.51
C PHE A 221 1.92 14.57 -0.63
N LEU A 222 1.85 14.33 0.68
CA LEU A 222 1.19 15.24 1.62
C LEU A 222 1.88 16.60 1.68
N ALA A 223 3.22 16.65 1.61
CA ALA A 223 3.95 17.91 1.52
C ALA A 223 3.59 18.68 0.24
N GLY A 224 3.41 17.99 -0.89
CA GLY A 224 3.00 18.58 -2.16
C GLY A 224 1.61 19.21 -2.14
N VAL A 225 0.68 18.62 -1.39
CA VAL A 225 -0.72 19.10 -1.29
C VAL A 225 -1.03 19.85 0.01
N ALA A 226 -0.03 20.09 0.86
CA ALA A 226 -0.23 20.64 2.21
C ALA A 226 -0.96 21.99 2.21
N GLY A 227 -0.64 22.86 1.25
CA GLY A 227 -1.29 24.17 1.10
C GLY A 227 -2.75 24.08 0.65
N GLU A 228 -3.10 23.10 -0.19
CA GLU A 228 -4.46 22.91 -0.71
C GLU A 228 -5.41 22.37 0.36
N PHE A 229 -4.92 21.46 1.21
CA PHE A 229 -5.70 20.83 2.27
C PHE A 229 -5.51 21.48 3.66
N SER A 230 -4.70 22.54 3.76
CA SER A 230 -4.39 23.24 5.02
C SER A 230 -3.83 22.34 6.13
N ILE A 231 -3.08 21.30 5.76
CA ILE A 231 -2.44 20.39 6.72
C ILE A 231 -1.03 20.83 7.07
N LYS A 232 -0.55 20.40 8.24
CA LYS A 232 0.85 20.55 8.65
C LYS A 232 1.63 19.28 8.32
N VAL A 233 2.75 19.43 7.62
CA VAL A 233 3.65 18.32 7.34
C VAL A 233 5.00 18.63 7.96
N VAL A 234 5.46 17.75 8.85
CA VAL A 234 6.69 17.96 9.64
C VAL A 234 7.65 16.80 9.43
N HIS A 235 8.90 17.15 9.16
CA HIS A 235 10.01 16.21 9.01
C HIS A 235 11.02 16.48 10.14
N PRO A 236 10.94 15.74 11.26
CA PRO A 236 11.86 15.88 12.38
C PRO A 236 13.14 15.05 12.17
N GLU A 237 14.03 15.02 13.16
CA GLU A 237 15.38 14.46 13.08
C GLU A 237 15.47 12.93 13.16
N ASN A 238 14.46 12.24 13.73
CA ASN A 238 14.39 10.78 13.85
C ASN A 238 12.96 10.33 14.24
N GLU A 239 12.72 9.02 14.28
CA GLU A 239 11.42 8.43 14.59
C GLU A 239 10.93 8.62 16.04
N ILE A 240 11.84 8.84 17.01
CA ILE A 240 11.46 9.18 18.38
C ILE A 240 10.82 10.58 18.38
N ALA A 241 11.44 11.54 17.69
CA ALA A 241 10.88 12.87 17.51
C ALA A 241 9.56 12.83 16.73
N VAL A 242 9.43 11.95 15.73
CA VAL A 242 8.16 11.75 14.98
C VAL A 242 7.01 11.42 15.92
N ILE A 243 7.14 10.36 16.72
CA ILE A 243 6.03 9.88 17.56
C ILE A 243 5.66 10.89 18.65
N LEU A 244 6.66 11.48 19.31
CA LEU A 244 6.44 12.45 20.39
C LEU A 244 5.85 13.78 19.87
N MET A 245 6.28 14.26 18.70
CA MET A 245 5.66 15.44 18.08
C MET A 245 4.21 15.15 17.68
N ALA A 246 3.95 13.95 17.15
CA ALA A 246 2.62 13.56 16.73
C ALA A 246 1.64 13.48 17.90
N GLU A 247 2.06 12.92 19.02
CA GLU A 247 1.29 12.93 20.27
C GLU A 247 1.07 14.36 20.80
N GLY A 248 2.06 15.25 20.65
CA GLY A 248 1.90 16.68 20.96
C GLY A 248 0.83 17.38 20.11
N PHE A 249 0.76 17.08 18.81
CA PHE A 249 -0.32 17.55 17.94
C PHE A 249 -1.68 16.99 18.37
N ALA A 250 -1.77 15.69 18.65
CA ALA A 250 -3.00 15.05 19.10
C ALA A 250 -3.49 15.63 20.45
N TYR A 251 -2.59 15.89 21.39
CA TYR A 251 -2.87 16.59 22.64
C TYR A 251 -3.44 18.01 22.41
N ALA A 252 -2.99 18.70 21.37
CA ALA A 252 -3.52 19.99 20.94
C ALA A 252 -4.82 19.92 20.12
N GLY A 253 -5.42 18.73 20.00
CA GLY A 253 -6.69 18.53 19.28
C GLY A 253 -6.53 18.45 17.76
N LYS A 254 -5.36 18.08 17.26
CA LYS A 254 -5.09 17.91 15.82
C LYS A 254 -5.04 16.46 15.42
N LYS A 255 -5.92 16.05 14.49
CA LYS A 255 -5.94 14.70 13.93
C LYS A 255 -4.60 14.40 13.26
N THR A 256 -3.82 13.51 13.86
CA THR A 256 -2.43 13.30 13.47
C THR A 256 -2.21 11.88 13.02
N ALA A 257 -1.40 11.74 11.97
CA ALA A 257 -0.86 10.47 11.52
C ALA A 257 0.66 10.56 11.32
N VAL A 258 1.32 9.42 11.39
CA VAL A 258 2.75 9.28 11.11
C VAL A 258 3.00 8.15 10.12
N GLY A 259 4.14 8.17 9.44
CA GLY A 259 4.56 7.06 8.58
C GLY A 259 5.99 6.63 8.81
N THR A 260 6.20 5.32 8.76
CA THR A 260 7.49 4.67 9.02
C THR A 260 7.52 3.27 8.38
N SER A 261 8.57 2.50 8.66
CA SER A 261 8.71 1.08 8.36
C SER A 261 9.21 0.34 9.62
N GLY A 262 9.36 -0.99 9.59
CA GLY A 262 9.64 -1.81 10.77
C GLY A 262 10.78 -1.28 11.67
N GLY A 263 11.92 -0.90 11.08
CA GLY A 263 13.06 -0.36 11.84
C GLY A 263 12.76 0.97 12.55
N GLY A 264 12.01 1.86 11.92
CA GLY A 264 11.60 3.13 12.55
C GLY A 264 10.50 2.92 13.58
N PHE A 265 9.58 1.98 13.35
CA PHE A 265 8.56 1.60 14.31
C PHE A 265 9.16 1.01 15.60
N CYS A 266 10.29 0.29 15.52
CA CYS A 266 11.05 -0.13 16.71
C CYS A 266 11.44 1.05 17.62
N LEU A 267 11.80 2.19 17.04
CA LEU A 267 12.16 3.40 17.79
C LEU A 267 10.94 4.11 18.39
N MET A 268 9.75 3.90 17.82
CA MET A 268 8.50 4.51 18.30
C MET A 268 7.85 3.74 19.47
N ASN A 269 8.38 2.57 19.84
CA ASN A 269 7.69 1.62 20.73
C ASN A 269 7.41 2.18 22.14
N GLU A 270 8.30 3.05 22.66
CA GLU A 270 8.05 3.76 23.92
C GLU A 270 6.90 4.76 23.78
N GLY A 271 6.87 5.54 22.69
CA GLY A 271 5.76 6.44 22.37
C GLY A 271 4.43 5.71 22.23
N MET A 272 4.41 4.53 21.61
CA MET A 272 3.19 3.70 21.57
C MET A 272 2.64 3.37 22.97
N SER A 273 3.53 3.15 23.94
CA SER A 273 3.15 2.90 25.34
C SER A 273 2.59 4.17 25.99
N LEU A 274 3.18 5.33 25.70
CA LEU A 274 2.66 6.63 26.13
C LEU A 274 1.28 6.90 25.54
N ALA A 275 1.09 6.71 24.24
CA ALA A 275 -0.19 6.89 23.57
C ALA A 275 -1.28 5.98 24.14
N GLY A 276 -0.95 4.71 24.43
CA GLY A 276 -1.86 3.79 25.11
C GLY A 276 -2.24 4.26 26.51
N MET A 277 -1.25 4.61 27.33
CA MET A 277 -1.47 5.02 28.72
C MET A 277 -2.20 6.35 28.84
N ALA A 278 -1.80 7.35 28.06
CA ALA A 278 -2.39 8.68 28.08
C ALA A 278 -3.65 8.81 27.20
N GLU A 279 -4.10 7.71 26.59
CA GLU A 279 -5.25 7.63 25.68
C GLU A 279 -5.16 8.65 24.54
N ILE A 280 -3.99 8.77 23.91
CA ILE A 280 -3.74 9.75 22.84
C ILE A 280 -4.09 9.09 21.49
N PRO A 281 -5.05 9.65 20.73
CA PRO A 281 -5.44 9.11 19.43
C PRO A 281 -4.36 9.37 18.38
N LEU A 282 -3.89 8.32 17.71
CA LEU A 282 -2.86 8.43 16.69
C LEU A 282 -3.03 7.34 15.62
N VAL A 283 -2.79 7.68 14.36
CA VAL A 283 -2.63 6.69 13.29
C VAL A 283 -1.16 6.54 12.90
N VAL A 284 -0.64 5.32 12.92
CA VAL A 284 0.73 4.98 12.54
C VAL A 284 0.69 4.11 11.29
N LEU A 285 1.21 4.62 10.17
CA LEU A 285 1.47 3.81 8.99
C LEU A 285 2.81 3.09 9.16
N VAL A 286 2.76 1.76 9.23
CA VAL A 286 3.95 0.90 9.15
C VAL A 286 3.93 0.25 7.78
N SER A 287 4.74 0.76 6.85
CA SER A 287 4.89 0.12 5.54
C SER A 287 6.05 -0.86 5.57
N GLN A 288 5.73 -2.15 5.64
CA GLN A 288 6.69 -3.23 5.84
C GLN A 288 7.66 -3.35 4.66
N ARG A 289 8.88 -3.77 4.98
CA ARG A 289 9.94 -4.11 4.02
C ARG A 289 10.71 -5.31 4.54
N ALA A 290 11.54 -5.93 3.70
CA ALA A 290 12.35 -7.07 4.12
C ALA A 290 13.29 -6.68 5.27
N GLY A 291 13.08 -7.27 6.46
CA GLY A 291 13.97 -7.21 7.63
C GLY A 291 14.81 -8.49 7.77
N PRO A 292 15.43 -8.74 8.96
CA PRO A 292 15.46 -7.90 10.16
C PRO A 292 16.44 -6.73 10.04
N SER A 293 16.42 -5.81 11.01
CA SER A 293 17.27 -4.61 11.05
C SER A 293 17.10 -3.76 9.77
N THR A 294 18.18 -3.32 9.12
CA THR A 294 18.09 -2.64 7.81
C THR A 294 17.44 -3.53 6.75
N GLY A 295 17.75 -4.84 6.79
CA GLY A 295 17.31 -5.83 5.82
C GLY A 295 17.56 -5.40 4.38
N VAL A 296 16.52 -5.45 3.53
CA VAL A 296 16.56 -5.00 2.14
C VAL A 296 15.49 -3.92 1.89
N PRO A 297 15.84 -2.63 2.03
CA PRO A 297 14.86 -1.54 2.16
C PRO A 297 13.89 -1.37 0.99
N THR A 298 14.30 -1.76 -0.21
CA THR A 298 13.54 -1.55 -1.46
C THR A 298 12.71 -2.77 -1.86
N TYR A 299 12.62 -3.77 -0.98
CA TYR A 299 11.94 -5.04 -1.24
C TYR A 299 10.89 -5.36 -0.19
N THR A 300 9.88 -6.12 -0.62
CA THR A 300 8.68 -6.38 0.16
C THR A 300 8.86 -7.54 1.13
N ALA A 301 8.20 -7.46 2.28
CA ALA A 301 7.97 -8.57 3.18
C ALA A 301 6.75 -8.27 4.05
N GLN A 302 6.16 -9.30 4.63
CA GLN A 302 5.03 -9.21 5.56
C GLN A 302 5.42 -9.86 6.89
N ALA A 303 6.51 -9.37 7.49
CA ALA A 303 7.20 -10.02 8.60
C ALA A 303 7.07 -9.28 9.94
N ASP A 304 6.27 -8.21 10.01
CA ASP A 304 6.16 -7.35 11.20
C ASP A 304 4.85 -7.55 11.98
N LEU A 305 4.00 -8.53 11.62
CA LEU A 305 2.64 -8.64 12.17
C LEU A 305 2.61 -8.85 13.70
N PRO A 306 3.25 -9.89 14.29
CA PRO A 306 3.29 -10.05 15.74
C PRO A 306 4.00 -8.88 16.44
N PHE A 307 5.02 -8.31 15.80
CA PHE A 307 5.75 -7.17 16.34
C PHE A 307 4.84 -5.95 16.51
N VAL A 308 4.07 -5.61 15.49
CA VAL A 308 3.10 -4.51 15.52
C VAL A 308 1.96 -4.77 16.50
N MET A 309 1.46 -6.00 16.56
CA MET A 309 0.37 -6.38 17.47
C MET A 309 0.77 -6.32 18.94
N SER A 310 2.05 -6.51 19.26
CA SER A 310 2.58 -6.50 20.63
C SER A 310 3.46 -5.28 20.92
N ALA A 311 3.35 -4.22 20.11
CA ALA A 311 4.11 -2.99 20.29
C ALA A 311 3.69 -2.23 21.56
N GLY A 312 4.68 -1.76 22.31
CA GLY A 312 4.57 -1.08 23.59
C GLY A 312 4.63 -2.03 24.80
N GLN A 313 5.14 -1.53 25.92
CA GLN A 313 5.13 -2.28 27.18
C GLN A 313 3.76 -2.15 27.87
N GLY A 314 3.34 -3.20 28.57
CA GLY A 314 2.02 -3.28 29.21
C GLY A 314 0.89 -3.61 28.23
N GLU A 315 -0.35 -3.50 28.70
CA GLU A 315 -1.55 -3.86 27.96
C GLU A 315 -2.43 -2.63 27.71
N PHE A 316 -2.68 -2.33 26.45
CA PHE A 316 -3.57 -1.24 26.05
C PHE A 316 -4.24 -1.58 24.71
N PRO A 317 -5.47 -1.08 24.46
CA PRO A 317 -6.17 -1.31 23.22
C PRO A 317 -5.43 -0.66 22.05
N ARG A 318 -5.33 -1.41 20.96
CA ARG A 318 -4.84 -0.92 19.66
C ARG A 318 -5.59 -1.58 18.53
N LEU A 319 -5.82 -0.82 17.47
CA LEU A 319 -6.38 -1.33 16.23
C LEU A 319 -5.25 -1.59 15.23
N VAL A 320 -5.19 -2.76 14.62
CA VAL A 320 -4.25 -3.07 13.53
C VAL A 320 -5.04 -3.47 12.30
N ILE A 321 -4.88 -2.70 11.22
CA ILE A 321 -5.55 -2.87 9.93
C ILE A 321 -4.49 -3.20 8.87
N VAL A 322 -4.79 -4.17 8.02
CA VAL A 322 -3.90 -4.70 6.97
C VAL A 322 -4.57 -4.59 5.59
N PRO A 323 -4.66 -3.37 5.00
CA PRO A 323 -5.30 -3.20 3.70
C PRO A 323 -4.58 -4.03 2.62
N GLY A 324 -5.34 -4.61 1.69
CA GLY A 324 -4.79 -5.48 0.65
C GLY A 324 -4.88 -4.94 -0.78
N ASP A 325 -5.54 -3.82 -1.00
CA ASP A 325 -5.57 -3.11 -2.29
C ASP A 325 -5.71 -1.59 -2.12
N ALA A 326 -5.75 -0.89 -3.27
CA ALA A 326 -5.92 0.54 -3.38
C ALA A 326 -7.18 1.07 -2.67
N GLU A 327 -8.33 0.44 -2.92
CA GLU A 327 -9.61 0.85 -2.34
C GLU A 327 -9.63 0.68 -0.82
N GLU A 328 -9.11 -0.43 -0.30
CA GLU A 328 -8.97 -0.65 1.13
C GLU A 328 -7.97 0.32 1.76
N ALA A 329 -6.84 0.60 1.11
CA ALA A 329 -5.86 1.54 1.61
C ALA A 329 -6.48 2.94 1.80
N PHE A 330 -7.25 3.42 0.83
CA PHE A 330 -7.98 4.69 0.94
C PHE A 330 -9.05 4.64 2.04
N PHE A 331 -9.96 3.66 1.99
CA PHE A 331 -11.09 3.54 2.91
C PHE A 331 -10.64 3.41 4.37
N TRP A 332 -9.69 2.51 4.63
CA TRP A 332 -9.24 2.25 6.00
C TRP A 332 -8.33 3.33 6.53
N SER A 333 -7.60 4.06 5.69
CA SER A 333 -6.84 5.23 6.16
C SER A 333 -7.78 6.32 6.69
N ALA A 334 -8.90 6.57 6.00
CA ALA A 334 -9.91 7.52 6.47
C ALA A 334 -10.60 7.03 7.76
N THR A 335 -11.05 5.77 7.73
CA THR A 335 -11.76 5.13 8.85
C THR A 335 -10.87 5.03 10.11
N ALA A 336 -9.57 4.76 9.93
CA ALA A 336 -8.60 4.67 11.03
C ALA A 336 -8.49 5.97 11.82
N LEU A 337 -8.51 7.14 11.17
CA LEU A 337 -8.51 8.42 11.88
C LEU A 337 -9.77 8.60 12.73
N GLY A 338 -10.94 8.24 12.18
CA GLY A 338 -12.20 8.27 12.93
C GLY A 338 -12.16 7.37 14.16
N LEU A 339 -11.78 6.09 13.97
CA LEU A 339 -11.70 5.10 15.03
C LEU A 339 -10.64 5.46 16.09
N ALA A 340 -9.47 5.94 15.69
CA ALA A 340 -8.43 6.40 16.61
C ALA A 340 -8.99 7.46 17.56
N TRP A 341 -9.71 8.44 17.01
CA TRP A 341 -10.25 9.58 17.76
C TRP A 341 -11.49 9.24 18.59
N ARG A 342 -12.36 8.37 18.08
CA ARG A 342 -13.53 7.88 18.83
C ARG A 342 -13.13 7.10 20.07
N TYR A 343 -12.19 6.16 19.90
CA TYR A 343 -11.79 5.25 20.98
C TYR A 343 -10.57 5.75 21.77
N GLN A 344 -9.89 6.78 21.28
CA GLN A 344 -8.71 7.38 21.90
C GLN A 344 -7.59 6.35 22.09
N ILE A 345 -7.24 5.71 20.97
CA ILE A 345 -6.26 4.63 20.91
C ILE A 345 -5.26 4.86 19.77
N PRO A 346 -4.07 4.27 19.86
CA PRO A 346 -3.23 4.10 18.69
C PRO A 346 -3.85 3.11 17.70
N VAL A 347 -3.84 3.48 16.42
CA VAL A 347 -4.26 2.65 15.30
C VAL A 347 -3.06 2.47 14.37
N VAL A 348 -2.76 1.23 13.99
CA VAL A 348 -1.70 0.91 13.04
C VAL A 348 -2.31 0.51 11.71
N LEU A 349 -1.94 1.23 10.65
CA LEU A 349 -2.14 0.82 9.26
C LEU A 349 -0.89 0.05 8.85
N LEU A 350 -0.99 -1.27 8.78
CA LEU A 350 0.10 -2.16 8.44
C LEU A 350 0.05 -2.50 6.94
N SER A 351 0.85 -1.78 6.17
CA SER A 351 1.03 -1.97 4.72
C SER A 351 2.32 -2.74 4.44
N ASP A 352 2.68 -2.90 3.17
CA ASP A 352 3.97 -3.40 2.72
C ASP A 352 4.44 -2.63 1.48
N LYS A 353 5.72 -2.79 1.11
CA LYS A 353 6.32 -2.14 -0.06
C LYS A 353 5.52 -2.38 -1.34
N THR A 354 4.94 -3.57 -1.51
CA THR A 354 4.16 -3.89 -2.69
C THR A 354 2.93 -3.02 -2.76
N LEU A 355 2.14 -2.93 -1.69
CA LEU A 355 0.97 -2.06 -1.67
C LEU A 355 1.38 -0.58 -1.80
N SER A 356 2.35 -0.14 -1.01
CA SER A 356 2.77 1.27 -0.92
C SER A 356 3.30 1.87 -2.22
N GLU A 357 4.15 1.15 -2.96
CA GLU A 357 4.85 1.72 -4.12
C GLU A 357 4.32 1.25 -5.49
N SER A 358 3.44 0.25 -5.52
CA SER A 358 2.75 -0.10 -6.77
C SER A 358 1.71 0.96 -7.12
N ALA A 359 1.39 1.07 -8.41
CA ALA A 359 0.31 1.93 -8.90
C ALA A 359 -0.90 1.12 -9.36
N TYR A 360 -2.08 1.69 -9.18
CA TYR A 360 -3.36 1.03 -9.38
C TYR A 360 -4.32 1.94 -10.13
N SER A 361 -5.25 1.36 -10.88
CA SER A 361 -6.50 2.03 -11.27
C SER A 361 -7.41 2.15 -10.06
N PHE A 362 -7.53 3.34 -9.47
CA PHE A 362 -8.34 3.56 -8.27
C PHE A 362 -9.79 3.90 -8.63
N ASN A 363 -10.73 3.08 -8.18
CA ASN A 363 -12.16 3.35 -8.34
C ASN A 363 -12.76 3.90 -7.04
N ILE A 364 -12.96 5.22 -6.98
CA ILE A 364 -13.52 5.88 -5.78
C ILE A 364 -14.92 5.36 -5.42
N GLU A 365 -15.71 4.91 -6.39
CA GLU A 365 -17.05 4.39 -6.15
C GLU A 365 -17.06 3.13 -5.27
N GLU A 366 -15.96 2.36 -5.28
CA GLU A 366 -15.78 1.16 -4.44
C GLU A 366 -15.28 1.48 -3.02
N ALA A 367 -14.85 2.72 -2.77
CA ALA A 367 -14.21 3.13 -1.52
C ALA A 367 -14.82 4.38 -0.87
N ARG A 368 -15.90 4.93 -1.43
CA ARG A 368 -16.49 6.22 -0.98
C ARG A 368 -17.34 6.14 0.28
N ASP A 369 -17.83 4.95 0.65
CA ASP A 369 -18.80 4.75 1.74
C ASP A 369 -18.13 4.76 3.12
N ILE A 370 -17.33 5.79 3.39
CA ILE A 370 -16.56 5.96 4.62
C ILE A 370 -17.52 6.36 5.76
N PRO A 371 -17.52 5.65 6.90
CA PRO A 371 -18.37 6.00 8.03
C PRO A 371 -17.94 7.34 8.65
N ASP A 372 -18.93 8.15 9.06
CA ASP A 372 -18.68 9.38 9.83
C ASP A 372 -18.50 9.03 11.31
N ILE A 373 -17.25 8.99 11.75
CA ILE A 373 -16.87 8.59 13.11
C ILE A 373 -16.25 9.80 13.83
N ALA A 374 -17.00 10.35 14.78
CA ALA A 374 -16.61 11.54 15.54
C ALA A 374 -16.05 11.22 16.94
N PRO A 375 -15.10 12.02 17.46
CA PRO A 375 -14.65 11.91 18.84
C PRO A 375 -15.77 12.26 19.83
N VAL A 376 -15.69 11.72 21.05
CA VAL A 376 -16.50 12.20 22.17
C VAL A 376 -15.84 13.45 22.72
N LEU A 377 -16.55 14.58 22.72
CA LEU A 377 -16.07 15.85 23.26
C LEU A 377 -16.76 16.17 24.59
N TRP A 378 -16.03 16.81 25.49
CA TRP A 378 -16.60 17.34 26.72
C TRP A 378 -17.58 18.48 26.40
N ASP A 379 -18.76 18.43 27.01
CA ASP A 379 -19.84 19.41 26.83
C ASP A 379 -19.52 20.79 27.44
N GLY A 380 -18.57 20.85 28.38
CA GLY A 380 -18.20 22.06 29.09
C GLY A 380 -18.86 22.19 30.47
N GLU A 381 -19.57 21.17 30.93
CA GLU A 381 -20.24 21.17 32.23
C GLU A 381 -19.41 20.46 33.30
N GLY A 382 -19.44 21.02 34.52
CA GLY A 382 -18.76 20.46 35.69
C GLY A 382 -17.23 20.57 35.67
N ASP A 383 -16.57 19.79 36.54
CA ASP A 383 -15.12 19.71 36.59
C ASP A 383 -14.61 18.71 35.54
N TYR A 384 -13.80 19.18 34.59
CA TYR A 384 -13.25 18.31 33.54
C TYR A 384 -12.33 17.22 34.11
N GLN A 385 -12.63 15.96 33.78
CA GLN A 385 -11.85 14.78 34.15
C GLN A 385 -11.39 14.07 32.86
N ARG A 386 -10.13 14.30 32.45
CA ARG A 386 -9.56 13.74 31.21
C ARG A 386 -9.73 12.23 31.09
N TYR A 387 -9.68 11.52 32.20
CA TYR A 387 -9.72 10.07 32.27
C TYR A 387 -10.98 9.55 32.99
N ALA A 388 -12.09 10.31 32.92
CA ALA A 388 -13.40 9.85 33.41
C ALA A 388 -13.69 8.40 32.98
N SER A 389 -14.35 7.62 33.83
CA SER A 389 -14.64 6.20 33.57
C SER A 389 -16.14 5.98 33.30
N PRO A 390 -16.68 6.46 32.15
CA PRO A 390 -18.05 6.14 31.76
C PRO A 390 -18.19 4.64 31.46
N GLU A 391 -19.43 4.17 31.37
CA GLU A 391 -19.74 2.74 31.17
C GLU A 391 -19.15 2.16 29.86
N ASP A 392 -18.89 2.99 28.86
CA ASP A 392 -18.26 2.60 27.60
C ASP A 392 -16.72 2.73 27.60
N GLY A 393 -16.14 3.24 28.69
CA GLY A 393 -14.71 3.46 28.85
C GLY A 393 -14.15 4.67 28.09
N ILE A 394 -14.96 5.43 27.35
CA ILE A 394 -14.51 6.52 26.46
C ILE A 394 -14.66 7.87 27.17
N SER A 395 -13.58 8.41 27.72
CA SER A 395 -13.61 9.73 28.37
C SER A 395 -13.84 10.86 27.37
N PRO A 396 -14.74 11.83 27.63
CA PRO A 396 -14.88 13.00 26.77
C PRO A 396 -13.57 13.80 26.65
N LEU A 397 -13.19 14.18 25.43
CA LEU A 397 -11.98 14.95 25.15
C LEU A 397 -12.23 16.47 25.28
N ALA A 398 -11.23 17.16 25.82
CA ALA A 398 -11.06 18.61 25.72
C ALA A 398 -9.61 18.91 25.36
N PHE A 399 -9.38 20.06 24.72
CA PHE A 399 -8.06 20.45 24.22
C PHE A 399 -7.69 21.86 24.71
N PRO A 400 -6.41 22.15 25.00
CA PRO A 400 -5.98 23.51 25.31
C PRO A 400 -6.29 24.49 24.15
N PRO A 401 -6.72 25.74 24.43
CA PRO A 401 -6.91 26.37 25.74
C PRO A 401 -8.37 26.39 26.22
N ARG A 402 -9.17 25.32 26.01
CA ARG A 402 -10.59 25.28 26.40
C ARG A 402 -10.80 25.74 27.85
N ALA A 403 -11.56 26.81 28.03
CA ALA A 403 -11.87 27.37 29.35
C ALA A 403 -12.55 26.31 30.25
N GLY A 404 -12.17 26.29 31.54
CA GLY A 404 -12.70 25.33 32.51
C GLY A 404 -12.10 23.91 32.43
N ALA A 405 -11.31 23.59 31.40
CA ALA A 405 -10.65 22.29 31.27
C ALA A 405 -9.16 22.38 31.62
N VAL A 406 -8.73 21.61 32.62
CA VAL A 406 -7.30 21.31 32.83
C VAL A 406 -7.00 19.95 32.22
N VAL A 407 -6.41 19.94 31.02
CA VAL A 407 -6.07 18.71 30.30
C VAL A 407 -4.70 18.23 30.77
N LYS A 408 -4.66 17.09 31.48
CA LYS A 408 -3.41 16.46 31.92
C LYS A 408 -3.20 15.18 31.12
N ALA A 409 -2.03 15.04 30.51
CA ALA A 409 -1.58 13.79 29.90
C ALA A 409 -0.45 13.21 30.77
N ASN A 410 -0.49 11.90 31.03
CA ASN A 410 0.45 11.26 31.96
C ASN A 410 0.85 9.86 31.50
N SER A 411 2.14 9.54 31.61
CA SER A 411 2.69 8.21 31.35
C SER A 411 2.56 7.27 32.56
N TYR A 412 2.24 7.81 33.74
CA TYR A 412 2.09 7.07 34.99
C TYR A 412 0.63 6.68 35.23
N ALA A 413 0.38 5.67 36.08
CA ALA A 413 -0.98 5.35 36.57
C ALA A 413 -1.67 6.58 37.15
N HIS A 414 -2.93 6.83 36.77
CA HIS A 414 -3.59 8.08 37.11
C HIS A 414 -5.06 7.92 37.46
N LEU A 415 -5.55 8.84 38.29
CA LEU A 415 -6.96 9.02 38.62
C LEU A 415 -7.72 9.62 37.42
N PRO A 416 -9.07 9.66 37.45
CA PRO A 416 -9.87 10.34 36.42
C PRO A 416 -9.44 11.79 36.12
N SER A 417 -8.84 12.46 37.11
CA SER A 417 -8.34 13.83 37.01
C SER A 417 -6.98 13.98 36.32
N GLY A 418 -6.33 12.86 35.97
CA GLY A 418 -4.97 12.79 35.41
C GLY A 418 -3.84 12.94 36.44
N ILE A 419 -4.16 12.99 37.73
CA ILE A 419 -3.16 13.00 38.82
C ILE A 419 -2.66 11.58 39.03
N THR A 420 -1.36 11.43 39.26
CA THR A 420 -0.71 10.14 39.49
C THR A 420 -1.27 9.39 40.70
N THR A 421 -1.24 8.07 40.65
CA THR A 421 -1.67 7.19 41.74
C THR A 421 -0.90 5.89 41.76
N GLU A 422 -0.69 5.35 42.96
CA GLU A 422 -0.17 3.99 43.20
C GLU A 422 -1.24 3.12 43.91
N GLU A 423 -2.48 3.62 44.00
CA GLU A 423 -3.57 2.94 44.71
C GLU A 423 -4.08 1.77 43.87
N ALA A 424 -4.01 0.55 44.43
CA ALA A 424 -4.26 -0.68 43.71
C ALA A 424 -5.64 -0.71 43.00
N ARG A 425 -6.70 -0.22 43.66
CA ARG A 425 -8.04 -0.18 43.06
C ARG A 425 -8.17 0.86 41.97
N ALA A 426 -7.44 1.98 42.06
CA ALA A 426 -7.41 2.97 40.99
C ALA A 426 -6.71 2.44 39.74
N ILE A 427 -5.61 1.71 39.92
CA ILE A 427 -4.88 1.04 38.83
C ILE A 427 -5.76 -0.01 38.16
N GLU A 428 -6.41 -0.88 38.94
CA GLU A 428 -7.36 -1.89 38.45
C GLU A 428 -8.46 -1.26 37.58
N ARG A 429 -9.13 -0.20 38.08
CA ARG A 429 -10.17 0.52 37.34
C ARG A 429 -9.66 1.17 36.06
N GLY A 430 -8.43 1.70 36.07
CA GLY A 430 -7.79 2.26 34.86
C GLY A 430 -7.64 1.19 33.78
N GLN A 431 -7.19 0.00 34.16
CA GLN A 431 -7.04 -1.11 33.22
C GLN A 431 -8.40 -1.64 32.72
N ASP A 432 -9.38 -1.81 33.61
CA ASP A 432 -10.74 -2.23 33.24
C ASP A 432 -11.37 -1.29 32.21
N LYS A 433 -11.14 0.02 32.36
CA LYS A 433 -11.59 1.04 31.41
C LYS A 433 -10.96 0.85 30.03
N LEU A 434 -9.65 0.59 29.95
CA LEU A 434 -8.96 0.33 28.68
C LEU A 434 -9.51 -0.93 27.99
N LEU A 435 -9.76 -2.00 28.75
CA LEU A 435 -10.40 -3.22 28.23
C LEU A 435 -11.83 -2.98 27.75
N GLN A 436 -12.57 -2.12 28.44
CA GLN A 436 -13.93 -1.77 28.03
C GLN A 436 -13.93 -1.01 26.69
N LYS A 437 -12.96 -0.12 26.45
CA LYS A 437 -12.79 0.51 25.13
C LYS A 437 -12.52 -0.50 24.03
N GLU A 438 -11.68 -1.50 24.28
CA GLU A 438 -11.39 -2.56 23.31
C GLU A 438 -12.65 -3.32 22.91
N ARG A 439 -13.51 -3.65 23.89
CA ARG A 439 -14.80 -4.30 23.64
C ARG A 439 -15.71 -3.45 22.77
N ARG A 440 -15.83 -2.15 23.07
CA ARG A 440 -16.63 -1.22 22.27
C ARG A 440 -16.09 -1.04 20.85
N LEU A 441 -14.77 -0.98 20.70
CA LEU A 441 -14.13 -0.99 19.39
C LEU A 441 -14.50 -2.27 18.61
N ALA A 442 -14.44 -3.44 19.25
CA ALA A 442 -14.80 -4.70 18.59
C ALA A 442 -16.28 -4.74 18.16
N GLU A 443 -17.19 -4.19 18.96
CA GLU A 443 -18.61 -4.03 18.59
C GLU A 443 -18.79 -3.14 17.36
N GLU A 444 -18.11 -1.99 17.29
CA GLU A 444 -18.14 -1.09 16.12
C GLU A 444 -17.58 -1.77 14.86
N LEU A 445 -16.45 -2.46 15.00
CA LEU A 445 -15.80 -3.21 13.93
C LEU A 445 -16.68 -4.33 13.37
N ALA A 446 -17.62 -4.87 14.15
CA ALA A 446 -18.56 -5.88 13.66
C ALA A 446 -19.50 -5.35 12.56
N SER A 447 -19.72 -4.04 12.52
CA SER A 447 -20.49 -3.37 11.47
C SER A 447 -19.68 -3.10 10.18
N LEU A 448 -18.35 -3.20 10.25
CA LEU A 448 -17.44 -2.96 9.14
C LEU A 448 -17.03 -4.26 8.46
N LYS A 449 -16.54 -4.15 7.21
CA LYS A 449 -16.02 -5.29 6.43
C LYS A 449 -14.59 -5.64 6.90
N THR A 450 -14.50 -6.35 8.02
CA THR A 450 -13.23 -6.72 8.68
C THR A 450 -12.62 -8.03 8.17
N VAL A 451 -13.41 -8.88 7.52
CA VAL A 451 -12.98 -10.05 6.76
C VAL A 451 -13.69 -10.02 5.42
N LYS A 452 -12.97 -10.29 4.33
CA LYS A 452 -13.53 -10.36 2.97
C LYS A 452 -13.29 -11.73 2.36
N VAL A 453 -14.23 -12.14 1.51
CA VAL A 453 -14.20 -13.42 0.79
C VAL A 453 -14.18 -13.15 -0.71
N TYR A 454 -13.32 -13.86 -1.43
CA TYR A 454 -13.14 -13.79 -2.89
C TYR A 454 -13.03 -15.20 -3.49
N GLY A 455 -12.85 -15.30 -4.80
CA GLY A 455 -12.81 -16.58 -5.51
C GLY A 455 -14.17 -17.27 -5.51
N ASP A 456 -14.18 -18.61 -5.43
CA ASP A 456 -15.41 -19.41 -5.36
C ASP A 456 -15.91 -19.59 -3.91
N PRO A 457 -17.02 -18.96 -3.49
CA PRO A 457 -17.58 -19.13 -2.15
C PRO A 457 -18.11 -20.54 -1.87
N GLY A 458 -18.29 -21.38 -2.89
CA GLY A 458 -18.72 -22.78 -2.76
C GLY A 458 -17.59 -23.77 -2.50
N SER A 459 -16.34 -23.36 -2.72
CA SER A 459 -15.18 -24.25 -2.59
C SER A 459 -14.99 -24.72 -1.14
N SER A 460 -14.67 -26.01 -0.98
CA SER A 460 -14.29 -26.62 0.30
C SER A 460 -12.82 -26.38 0.66
N THR A 461 -12.03 -25.81 -0.26
CA THR A 461 -10.65 -25.41 -0.01
C THR A 461 -10.55 -23.89 -0.02
N ALA A 462 -9.89 -23.32 0.99
CA ALA A 462 -9.71 -21.88 1.10
C ALA A 462 -8.24 -21.45 1.21
N ILE A 463 -7.87 -20.43 0.46
CA ILE A 463 -6.63 -19.67 0.64
C ILE A 463 -6.86 -18.64 1.75
N LEU A 464 -6.00 -18.63 2.76
CA LEU A 464 -5.93 -17.59 3.78
C LEU A 464 -4.80 -16.64 3.42
N CYS A 465 -5.08 -15.36 3.24
CA CYS A 465 -4.06 -14.36 2.87
C CYS A 465 -4.32 -13.02 3.55
N TRP A 466 -3.34 -12.13 3.57
CA TRP A 466 -3.51 -10.78 4.15
C TRP A 466 -2.62 -9.75 3.44
N GLY A 467 -2.93 -8.47 3.63
CA GLY A 467 -2.19 -7.36 3.00
C GLY A 467 -2.10 -7.52 1.47
N SER A 468 -0.96 -7.16 0.87
CA SER A 468 -0.80 -7.20 -0.59
C SER A 468 -0.98 -8.57 -1.25
N ASN A 469 -0.93 -9.67 -0.49
CA ASN A 469 -1.16 -11.01 -1.05
C ASN A 469 -2.61 -11.23 -1.46
N LYS A 470 -3.54 -10.36 -1.06
CA LYS A 470 -4.94 -10.42 -1.46
C LYS A 470 -5.09 -10.40 -2.98
N GLY A 471 -4.41 -9.49 -3.68
CA GLY A 471 -4.56 -9.33 -5.14
C GLY A 471 -4.23 -10.62 -5.90
N VAL A 472 -3.04 -11.18 -5.65
CA VAL A 472 -2.59 -12.43 -6.29
C VAL A 472 -3.42 -13.64 -5.86
N SER A 473 -3.81 -13.73 -4.57
CA SER A 473 -4.59 -14.86 -4.05
C SER A 473 -6.01 -14.87 -4.62
N SER A 474 -6.66 -13.71 -4.70
CA SER A 474 -7.99 -13.56 -5.29
C SER A 474 -8.02 -13.98 -6.76
N GLU A 475 -6.99 -13.62 -7.52
CA GLU A 475 -6.90 -13.96 -8.95
C GLU A 475 -6.66 -15.45 -9.16
N VAL A 476 -5.67 -16.04 -8.47
CA VAL A 476 -5.41 -17.48 -8.55
C VAL A 476 -6.59 -18.29 -8.00
N GLY A 477 -7.26 -17.80 -6.96
CA GLY A 477 -8.47 -18.42 -6.42
C GLY A 477 -9.62 -18.44 -7.43
N GLU A 478 -9.80 -17.37 -8.21
CA GLU A 478 -10.76 -17.34 -9.31
C GLU A 478 -10.38 -18.35 -10.41
N GLU A 479 -9.10 -18.41 -10.81
CA GLU A 479 -8.62 -19.33 -11.85
C GLU A 479 -8.70 -20.82 -11.45
N LEU A 480 -8.46 -21.15 -10.18
CA LEU A 480 -8.48 -22.52 -9.66
C LEU A 480 -9.82 -22.94 -9.03
N GLY A 481 -10.81 -22.06 -8.94
CA GLY A 481 -12.08 -22.35 -8.26
C GLY A 481 -11.92 -22.55 -6.74
N LEU A 482 -11.00 -21.80 -6.12
CA LEU A 482 -10.75 -21.84 -4.69
C LEU A 482 -11.40 -20.64 -4.00
N ARG A 483 -11.80 -20.83 -2.74
CA ARG A 483 -12.21 -19.72 -1.88
C ARG A 483 -10.99 -18.95 -1.42
N VAL A 484 -11.11 -17.64 -1.25
CA VAL A 484 -10.04 -16.80 -0.69
C VAL A 484 -10.62 -16.02 0.48
N ILE A 485 -9.99 -16.09 1.65
CA ILE A 485 -10.42 -15.41 2.87
C ILE A 485 -9.31 -14.46 3.31
N ALA A 486 -9.62 -13.17 3.37
CA ALA A 486 -8.68 -12.12 3.72
C ALA A 486 -9.18 -11.28 4.90
N PRO A 487 -8.63 -11.45 6.12
CA PRO A 487 -8.85 -10.50 7.20
C PRO A 487 -8.18 -9.16 6.85
N VAL A 488 -8.95 -8.07 7.03
CA VAL A 488 -8.46 -6.69 6.87
C VAL A 488 -8.16 -6.08 8.23
N VAL A 489 -8.75 -6.60 9.31
CA VAL A 489 -8.42 -6.25 10.70
C VAL A 489 -7.85 -7.48 11.39
N VAL A 490 -6.73 -7.30 12.09
CA VAL A 490 -6.00 -8.39 12.77
C VAL A 490 -5.89 -8.19 14.29
N SER A 491 -6.19 -6.98 14.78
CA SER A 491 -6.28 -6.65 16.20
C SER A 491 -7.30 -5.53 16.41
N PRO A 492 -8.36 -5.71 17.22
CA PRO A 492 -8.83 -6.99 17.74
C PRO A 492 -9.22 -7.92 16.57
N PHE A 493 -8.90 -9.21 16.67
CA PHE A 493 -9.15 -10.15 15.57
C PHE A 493 -10.65 -10.44 15.44
N PRO A 494 -11.25 -10.36 14.24
CA PRO A 494 -12.69 -10.55 14.02
C PRO A 494 -13.06 -12.05 13.95
N ALA A 495 -12.90 -12.77 15.06
CA ALA A 495 -13.03 -14.24 15.11
C ALA A 495 -14.40 -14.75 14.60
N ASP A 496 -15.51 -14.10 14.94
CA ASP A 496 -16.84 -14.52 14.49
C ASP A 496 -17.03 -14.39 12.98
N ARG A 497 -16.54 -13.28 12.38
CA ARG A 497 -16.56 -13.07 10.93
C ARG A 497 -15.62 -14.03 10.20
N PHE A 498 -14.46 -14.31 10.79
CA PHE A 498 -13.52 -15.26 10.25
C PHE A 498 -14.11 -16.69 10.25
N LYS A 499 -14.76 -17.08 11.34
CA LYS A 499 -15.50 -18.35 11.45
C LYS A 499 -16.65 -18.43 10.43
N GLU A 500 -17.37 -17.33 10.21
CA GLU A 500 -18.41 -17.26 9.19
C GLU A 500 -17.83 -17.48 7.78
N ALA A 501 -16.70 -16.84 7.46
CA ALA A 501 -16.02 -16.99 6.16
C ALA A 501 -15.52 -18.43 5.92
N LEU A 502 -15.12 -19.14 6.98
CA LEU A 502 -14.68 -20.53 6.94
C LEU A 502 -15.82 -21.56 6.85
N ARG A 503 -17.10 -21.15 6.90
CA ARG A 503 -18.21 -22.11 6.86
C ARG A 503 -18.18 -22.94 5.58
N GLY A 504 -18.13 -24.26 5.72
CA GLY A 504 -18.08 -25.20 4.59
C GLY A 504 -16.68 -25.43 4.01
N VAL A 505 -15.65 -24.79 4.57
CA VAL A 505 -14.25 -25.06 4.25
C VAL A 505 -13.78 -26.27 5.03
N GLU A 506 -13.18 -27.23 4.34
CA GLU A 506 -12.59 -28.46 4.87
C GLU A 506 -11.05 -28.41 4.89
N ARG A 507 -10.43 -27.60 4.00
CA ARG A 507 -8.97 -27.42 3.92
C ARG A 507 -8.59 -25.94 3.80
N THR A 508 -7.58 -25.50 4.54
CA THR A 508 -7.08 -24.13 4.52
C THR A 508 -5.58 -24.07 4.19
N ILE A 509 -5.20 -23.14 3.32
CA ILE A 509 -3.80 -22.93 2.89
C ILE A 509 -3.41 -21.47 3.16
N SER A 510 -2.48 -21.22 4.08
CA SER A 510 -2.01 -19.85 4.36
C SER A 510 -0.93 -19.41 3.37
N VAL A 511 -1.18 -18.30 2.66
CA VAL A 511 -0.25 -17.68 1.70
C VAL A 511 0.33 -16.41 2.32
N GLU A 512 1.63 -16.40 2.59
CA GLU A 512 2.27 -15.31 3.32
C GLU A 512 3.67 -14.96 2.81
N THR A 513 4.00 -13.66 2.85
CA THR A 513 5.32 -13.16 2.46
C THR A 513 6.26 -13.04 3.66
N ASN A 514 6.33 -14.10 4.47
CA ASN A 514 7.24 -14.23 5.60
C ASN A 514 7.62 -15.70 5.83
N SER A 515 8.69 -15.96 6.58
CA SER A 515 9.25 -17.31 6.76
C SER A 515 8.59 -18.15 7.84
N THR A 516 7.56 -17.63 8.54
CA THR A 516 7.06 -18.25 9.78
C THR A 516 5.57 -18.51 9.82
N GLY A 517 4.81 -18.04 8.83
CA GLY A 517 3.35 -18.11 8.81
C GLY A 517 2.74 -17.29 9.94
N GLN A 518 2.97 -15.97 9.94
CA GLN A 518 2.53 -15.08 11.03
C GLN A 518 1.01 -15.00 11.16
N LEU A 519 0.27 -14.95 10.05
CA LEU A 519 -1.19 -15.05 10.07
C LEU A 519 -1.62 -16.42 10.58
N ALA A 520 -1.00 -17.51 10.09
CA ALA A 520 -1.31 -18.86 10.54
C ALA A 520 -1.10 -19.05 12.06
N ARG A 521 -0.08 -18.40 12.64
CA ARG A 521 0.14 -18.36 14.10
C ARG A 521 -0.89 -17.52 14.83
N LEU A 522 -1.27 -16.38 14.26
CA LEU A 522 -2.31 -15.51 14.83
C LEU A 522 -3.65 -16.25 14.90
N ILE A 523 -4.14 -16.81 13.81
CA ILE A 523 -5.46 -17.45 13.80
C ILE A 523 -5.53 -18.66 14.75
N ARG A 524 -4.38 -19.32 14.99
CA ARG A 524 -4.23 -20.40 15.95
C ARG A 524 -4.52 -19.98 17.39
N SER A 525 -4.18 -18.76 17.79
CA SER A 525 -4.53 -18.28 19.13
C SER A 525 -6.04 -18.10 19.33
N TYR A 526 -6.82 -18.06 18.24
CA TYR A 526 -8.28 -18.01 18.24
C TYR A 526 -8.93 -19.38 17.97
N GLY A 527 -8.15 -20.46 17.92
CA GLY A 527 -8.66 -21.82 17.71
C GLY A 527 -8.94 -22.19 16.25
N PHE A 528 -8.39 -21.44 15.28
CA PHE A 528 -8.42 -21.81 13.86
C PHE A 528 -7.08 -22.41 13.44
N GLU A 529 -7.08 -23.22 12.38
CA GLU A 529 -5.85 -23.83 11.87
C GLU A 529 -5.70 -23.56 10.36
N ALA A 530 -4.44 -23.53 9.92
CA ALA A 530 -4.05 -23.58 8.52
C ALA A 530 -3.43 -24.96 8.29
N ASP A 531 -4.03 -25.78 7.42
CA ASP A 531 -3.56 -27.14 7.13
C ASP A 531 -2.20 -27.11 6.42
N ASP A 532 -2.04 -26.14 5.50
CA ASP A 532 -0.83 -25.97 4.69
C ASP A 532 -0.33 -24.53 4.71
N LEU A 533 0.96 -24.36 4.42
CA LEU A 533 1.63 -23.06 4.35
C LEU A 533 2.37 -22.90 3.02
N ILE A 534 2.07 -21.82 2.30
CA ILE A 534 2.84 -21.35 1.15
C ILE A 534 3.51 -20.04 1.53
N LEU A 535 4.80 -20.12 1.80
CA LEU A 535 5.60 -19.03 2.35
C LEU A 535 6.62 -18.54 1.33
N LYS A 536 6.77 -17.22 1.19
CA LYS A 536 7.80 -16.58 0.37
C LYS A 536 8.52 -15.48 1.15
N TYR A 537 9.84 -15.42 1.05
CA TYR A 537 10.66 -14.53 1.88
C TYR A 537 11.97 -14.13 1.17
N ASP A 538 11.94 -14.05 -0.16
CA ASP A 538 13.05 -13.65 -1.03
C ASP A 538 13.07 -12.13 -1.34
N GLY A 539 12.18 -11.36 -0.72
CA GLY A 539 12.01 -9.92 -0.96
C GLY A 539 11.13 -9.58 -2.16
N ARG A 540 10.53 -10.56 -2.85
CA ARG A 540 9.65 -10.32 -4.00
C ARG A 540 8.21 -10.74 -3.70
N PRO A 541 7.21 -10.02 -4.25
CA PRO A 541 5.83 -10.49 -4.18
C PRO A 541 5.66 -11.78 -4.99
N PHE A 542 4.60 -12.54 -4.72
CA PHE A 542 4.19 -13.62 -5.60
C PHE A 542 3.79 -13.05 -6.98
N THR A 543 4.14 -13.80 -8.03
CA THR A 543 3.52 -13.68 -9.35
C THR A 543 2.27 -14.56 -9.37
N VAL A 544 1.36 -14.32 -10.30
CA VAL A 544 0.17 -15.17 -10.48
C VAL A 544 0.59 -16.61 -10.76
N GLU A 545 1.49 -16.81 -11.72
CA GLU A 545 2.01 -18.12 -12.10
C GLU A 545 2.76 -18.79 -10.93
N GLY A 546 3.60 -18.02 -10.23
CA GLY A 546 4.39 -18.53 -9.13
C GLY A 546 3.56 -18.93 -7.91
N LEU A 547 2.43 -18.28 -7.63
CA LEU A 547 1.50 -18.76 -6.59
C LEU A 547 0.70 -19.97 -7.08
N MET A 548 0.23 -19.94 -8.32
CA MET A 548 -0.54 -21.03 -8.91
C MET A 548 0.25 -22.36 -8.92
N GLU A 549 1.52 -22.34 -9.33
CA GLU A 549 2.40 -23.52 -9.30
C GLU A 549 2.48 -24.11 -7.88
N ARG A 550 2.73 -23.27 -6.88
CA ARG A 550 2.85 -23.68 -5.47
C ARG A 550 1.55 -24.24 -4.90
N LEU A 551 0.40 -23.71 -5.33
CA LEU A 551 -0.90 -24.23 -4.92
C LEU A 551 -1.18 -25.59 -5.53
N LEU A 552 -0.83 -25.79 -6.81
CA LEU A 552 -0.98 -27.09 -7.48
C LEU A 552 -0.07 -28.16 -6.86
N GLU A 553 1.14 -27.80 -6.42
CA GLU A 553 2.04 -28.71 -5.70
C GLU A 553 1.47 -29.18 -4.35
N VAL A 554 0.76 -28.31 -3.63
CA VAL A 554 0.16 -28.62 -2.32
C VAL A 554 -1.21 -29.31 -2.47
N ALA A 555 -1.92 -29.06 -3.57
CA ALA A 555 -3.21 -29.68 -3.87
C ALA A 555 -3.10 -31.10 -4.44
N ALA A 556 -1.96 -31.44 -5.05
CA ALA A 556 -1.61 -32.80 -5.49
C ALA A 556 -1.32 -33.73 -4.30
#